data_AF-A0A2A2EIJ6-F1
#
_entry.id   AF-A0A2A2EIJ6-F1
#
_cell.length_a   1.000
_cell.length_b   1.000
_cell.length_c   1.000
_cell.angle_alpha   90.00
_cell.angle_beta   90.00
_cell.angle_gamma   90.00
#
_symmetry.space_group_name_H-M   'P 1'
#
loop_
_entity.id
_entity.type
_entity.pdbx_description
1 polymer ?
#
loop_
_entity_poly.entity_id
_entity_poly.type
_entity_poly.pdbx_seq_one_letter_code
_entity_poly.pdbx_strand_id
1 'polypeptide(L)'
;MRRDMDLIRHILIMVGDSPVPLNATVFVDEAHPFETVAYHIDLIGQAGLADTSITRMSGKAIARAEVSPLAWNGNESLDAIRSDTIWSRVKQRVGATWSMYFTSTMTIR
;
A
#
# COMPACT_ATOMS: atom_id res chain seq x y z
N MET A 1 -6.73 -9.45 -2.82
CA MET A 1 -7.14 -8.27 -3.61
C MET A 1 -5.94 -7.77 -4.40
N ARG A 2 -6.12 -6.99 -5.47
CA ARG A 2 -4.97 -6.43 -6.22
C ARG A 2 -4.33 -5.32 -5.39
N ARG A 3 -2.99 -5.28 -5.34
CA ARG A 3 -2.23 -4.24 -4.63
C ARG A 3 -2.45 -2.88 -5.29
N ASP A 4 -3.06 -1.96 -4.57
CA ASP A 4 -3.19 -0.55 -4.91
C ASP A 4 -2.08 0.24 -4.22
N MET A 5 -1.15 0.74 -5.03
CA MET A 5 -0.01 1.45 -4.50
C MET A 5 -0.29 2.92 -4.22
N ASP A 6 -1.27 3.52 -4.89
CA ASP A 6 -1.62 4.91 -4.62
C ASP A 6 -2.35 4.97 -3.26
N LEU A 7 -3.16 3.96 -2.91
CA LEU A 7 -3.72 3.80 -1.56
C LEU A 7 -2.64 3.58 -0.49
N ILE A 8 -1.67 2.68 -0.73
CA ILE A 8 -0.55 2.46 0.22
C ILE A 8 0.21 3.77 0.45
N ARG A 9 0.51 4.52 -0.62
CA ARG A 9 1.19 5.81 -0.52
C ARG A 9 0.38 6.81 0.30
N HIS A 10 -0.93 6.90 0.06
CA HIS A 10 -1.80 7.79 0.82
C HIS A 10 -1.80 7.47 2.32
N ILE A 11 -1.91 6.19 2.69
CA ILE A 11 -1.83 5.74 4.08
C ILE A 11 -0.48 6.11 4.72
N LEU A 12 0.63 5.83 4.05
CA LEU A 12 1.97 6.12 4.57
C LEU A 12 2.22 7.61 4.78
N ILE A 13 1.72 8.49 3.90
CA ILE A 13 1.83 9.94 4.07
C ILE A 13 1.06 10.40 5.31
N MET A 14 -0.20 10.00 5.42
CA MET A 14 -1.06 10.38 6.56
C MET A 14 -0.53 9.87 7.90
N VAL A 15 0.02 8.64 7.89
CA VAL A 15 0.66 8.04 9.07
C VAL A 15 1.96 8.75 9.43
N GLY A 16 2.77 9.16 8.45
CA GLY A 16 4.00 9.91 8.68
C GLY A 16 3.77 11.27 9.33
N ASP A 17 2.61 11.88 9.09
CA ASP A 17 2.24 13.17 9.68
C ASP A 17 1.49 13.03 11.03
N SER A 18 1.17 11.80 11.46
CA SER A 18 0.43 11.51 12.70
C SER A 18 1.36 11.00 13.82
N PRO A 19 1.33 11.60 15.02
CA PRO A 19 2.08 11.08 16.17
C PRO A 19 1.41 9.87 16.84
N VAL A 20 0.21 9.49 16.42
CA VAL A 20 -0.60 8.40 17.00
C VAL A 20 -1.03 7.39 15.94
N PRO A 21 -1.32 6.13 16.34
CA PRO A 21 -1.86 5.15 15.41
C PRO A 21 -3.18 5.59 14.79
N LEU A 22 -3.36 5.31 13.51
CA LEU A 22 -4.58 5.62 12.75
C LEU A 22 -5.38 4.34 12.49
N ASN A 23 -6.69 4.43 12.67
CA ASN A 23 -7.59 3.33 12.35
C ASN A 23 -7.89 3.29 10.85
N ALA A 24 -8.08 2.09 10.31
CA ALA A 24 -8.45 1.89 8.91
C ALA A 24 -9.68 2.72 8.48
N THR A 25 -10.63 2.97 9.37
CA THR A 25 -11.82 3.80 9.08
C THR A 25 -11.49 5.21 8.60
N VAL A 26 -10.31 5.75 8.95
CA VAL A 26 -9.87 7.08 8.50
C VAL A 26 -9.61 7.13 6.99
N PHE A 27 -9.27 5.99 6.38
CA PHE A 27 -8.93 5.89 4.96
C PHE A 27 -10.05 5.27 4.12
N VAL A 28 -11.22 5.03 4.72
CA VAL A 28 -12.36 4.45 4.01
C VAL A 28 -13.10 5.54 3.23
N ASP A 29 -13.32 5.27 1.95
CA ASP A 29 -14.11 6.10 1.06
C ASP A 29 -14.96 5.21 0.11
N GLU A 30 -15.67 5.82 -0.84
CA GLU A 30 -16.51 5.10 -1.81
C GLU A 30 -15.70 4.17 -2.73
N ALA A 31 -14.44 4.49 -3.02
CA ALA A 31 -13.54 3.68 -3.85
C ALA A 31 -12.76 2.62 -3.04
N HIS A 32 -12.56 2.85 -1.75
CA HIS A 32 -11.76 2.05 -0.84
C HIS A 32 -12.60 1.61 0.37
N PRO A 33 -13.42 0.55 0.23
CA PRO A 33 -14.16 0.01 1.37
C PRO A 33 -13.20 -0.53 2.43
N PHE A 34 -13.69 -0.68 3.66
CA PHE A 34 -12.89 -1.08 4.83
C PHE A 34 -12.02 -2.32 4.59
N GLU A 35 -12.56 -3.36 3.93
CA GLU A 35 -11.80 -4.58 3.64
C GLU A 35 -10.59 -4.30 2.74
N THR A 36 -10.75 -3.42 1.73
CA THR A 36 -9.65 -2.96 0.87
C THR A 36 -8.61 -2.25 1.71
N VAL A 37 -9.01 -1.28 2.53
CA VAL A 37 -8.07 -0.51 3.37
C VAL A 37 -7.32 -1.42 4.34
N ALA A 38 -8.06 -2.26 5.06
CA ALA A 38 -7.51 -3.19 6.05
C ALA A 38 -6.52 -4.18 5.42
N TYR A 39 -6.80 -4.66 4.21
CA TYR A 39 -5.88 -5.47 3.43
C TYR A 39 -4.57 -4.73 3.10
N HIS A 40 -4.64 -3.45 2.71
CA HIS A 40 -3.44 -2.66 2.40
C HIS A 40 -2.64 -2.29 3.65
N ILE A 41 -3.29 -2.08 4.79
CA ILE A 41 -2.60 -1.93 6.08
C ILE A 41 -1.86 -3.22 6.45
N ASP A 42 -2.49 -4.39 6.29
CA ASP A 42 -1.82 -5.67 6.55
C ASP A 42 -0.57 -5.86 5.66
N LEU A 43 -0.61 -5.39 4.39
CA LEU A 43 0.57 -5.38 3.50
C LEU A 43 1.68 -4.42 3.97
N ILE A 44 1.33 -3.25 4.50
CA ILE A 44 2.28 -2.27 5.05
C ILE A 44 3.05 -2.90 6.22
N GLY A 45 2.34 -3.60 7.11
CA GLY A 45 2.93 -4.35 8.22
C GLY A 45 3.83 -5.49 7.77
N GLN A 46 3.37 -6.31 6.81
CA GLN A 46 4.18 -7.39 6.23
C GLN A 46 5.47 -6.90 5.55
N ALA A 47 5.44 -5.69 4.98
CA ALA A 47 6.61 -5.06 4.38
C ALA A 47 7.54 -4.37 5.40
N GLY A 48 7.17 -4.32 6.68
CA GLY A 48 7.95 -3.67 7.74
C GLY A 48 8.05 -2.15 7.60
N LEU A 49 7.08 -1.51 6.93
CA LEU A 49 7.06 -0.06 6.72
C LEU A 49 6.48 0.67 7.94
N ALA A 50 5.55 0.03 8.66
CA ALA A 50 5.02 0.51 9.92
C ALA A 50 4.57 -0.68 10.77
N ASP A 51 4.50 -0.49 12.09
CA ASP A 51 3.85 -1.47 12.94
C ASP A 51 2.33 -1.42 12.73
N THR A 52 1.69 -2.59 12.62
CA THR A 52 0.26 -2.69 12.36
C THR A 52 -0.43 -3.63 13.32
N SER A 53 -1.61 -3.25 13.80
CA SER A 53 -2.46 -4.08 14.65
C SER A 53 -3.67 -4.55 13.87
N ILE A 54 -3.72 -5.86 13.56
CA ILE A 54 -4.80 -6.48 12.79
C ILE A 54 -5.53 -7.49 13.66
N THR A 55 -6.81 -7.24 13.93
CA THR A 55 -7.71 -8.19 14.60
C THR A 55 -8.61 -8.85 13.58
N ARG A 56 -8.66 -10.18 13.57
CA ARG A 56 -9.49 -10.97 12.67
C ARG A 56 -10.61 -11.65 13.44
N MET A 57 -11.82 -11.68 12.88
CA MET A 57 -12.94 -12.47 13.39
C MET A 57 -12.80 -13.94 12.98
N SER A 58 -13.48 -14.84 13.70
CA SER A 58 -13.64 -16.26 13.31
C SER A 58 -14.27 -16.33 11.93
N GLY A 59 -13.44 -16.49 10.89
CA GLY A 59 -13.84 -16.33 9.48
C GLY A 59 -12.83 -15.61 8.60
N LYS A 60 -11.67 -15.19 9.13
CA LYS A 60 -10.56 -14.50 8.42
C LYS A 60 -10.84 -13.06 7.97
N ALA A 61 -12.08 -12.59 8.11
CA ALA A 61 -12.41 -11.18 7.90
C ALA A 61 -11.67 -10.31 8.93
N ILE A 62 -11.06 -9.22 8.45
CA ILE A 62 -10.42 -8.23 9.33
C ILE A 62 -11.53 -7.43 10.00
N ALA A 63 -11.55 -7.45 11.34
CA ALA A 63 -12.53 -6.74 12.15
C ALA A 63 -11.98 -5.38 12.65
N ARG A 64 -10.66 -5.27 12.78
CA ARG A 64 -9.97 -4.02 13.13
C ARG A 64 -8.60 -4.01 12.47
N ALA A 65 -8.24 -2.88 11.88
CA ALA A 65 -6.92 -2.62 11.35
C ALA A 65 -6.46 -1.24 11.80
N GLU A 66 -5.27 -1.16 12.38
CA GLU A 66 -4.62 0.07 12.79
C GLU A 66 -3.18 0.07 12.33
N VAL A 67 -2.69 1.26 11.99
CA VAL A 67 -1.33 1.49 11.54
C VAL A 67 -0.68 2.52 12.46
N SER A 68 0.41 2.13 13.10
CA SER A 68 1.22 2.99 13.95
C SER A 68 2.05 3.97 13.11
N PRO A 69 2.60 5.04 13.72
CA PRO A 69 3.59 5.89 13.06
C PRO A 69 4.70 5.07 12.39
N LEU A 70 5.27 5.63 11.32
CA LEU A 70 6.22 4.92 10.46
C LEU A 70 7.43 4.40 11.24
N ALA A 71 7.84 3.17 10.94
CA ALA A 71 9.11 2.63 11.40
C ALA A 71 10.28 3.34 10.68
N TRP A 72 11.51 3.15 11.15
CA TRP A 72 12.71 3.71 10.51
C TRP A 72 12.76 3.43 9.00
N ASN A 73 12.57 2.16 8.61
CA ASN A 73 12.50 1.73 7.21
C ASN A 73 11.31 2.36 6.45
N GLY A 74 10.21 2.64 7.15
CA GLY A 74 9.06 3.35 6.62
C GLY A 74 9.37 4.79 6.23
N ASN A 75 10.12 5.50 7.08
CA ASN A 75 10.58 6.86 6.80
C ASN A 75 11.57 6.92 5.64
N GLU A 76 12.57 6.02 5.59
CA GLU A 76 13.50 5.95 4.45
C GLU A 76 12.78 5.58 3.15
N SER A 77 11.78 4.70 3.22
CA SER A 77 10.95 4.35 2.09
C SER A 77 10.06 5.53 1.67
N LEU A 78 9.47 6.25 2.63
CA LEU A 78 8.60 7.40 2.38
C LEU A 78 9.32 8.47 1.54
N ASP A 79 10.59 8.73 1.82
CA ASP A 79 11.41 9.68 1.06
C ASP A 79 11.60 9.24 -0.40
N ALA A 80 11.70 7.93 -0.66
CA ALA A 80 11.77 7.37 -2.01
C ALA A 80 10.42 7.46 -2.77
N ILE A 81 9.28 7.37 -2.08
CA ILE A 81 7.93 7.46 -2.68
C ILE A 81 7.35 8.88 -2.72
N ARG A 82 7.81 9.81 -1.86
CA ARG A 82 7.37 11.22 -1.84
C ARG A 82 7.79 11.99 -3.10
N SER A 83 8.88 11.58 -3.76
CA SER A 83 9.25 12.16 -5.04
C SER A 83 8.33 11.63 -6.15
N ASP A 84 7.38 12.44 -6.60
CA ASP A 84 6.49 12.11 -7.73
C ASP A 84 7.25 11.75 -9.01
N THR A 85 8.48 12.27 -9.14
CA THR A 85 9.40 11.95 -10.24
C THR A 85 9.91 10.52 -10.14
N ILE A 86 10.25 10.04 -8.94
CA ILE A 86 10.66 8.66 -8.70
C ILE A 86 9.44 7.74 -8.78
N TRP A 87 8.30 8.14 -8.22
CA TRP A 87 7.05 7.39 -8.27
C TRP A 87 6.57 7.15 -9.70
N SER A 88 6.62 8.19 -10.55
CA SER A 88 6.27 8.07 -11.97
C SER A 88 7.24 7.17 -12.73
N ARG A 89 8.55 7.23 -12.42
CA ARG A 89 9.56 6.34 -13.01
C ARG A 89 9.40 4.88 -12.58
N VAL A 90 9.01 4.62 -11.33
CA VAL A 90 8.70 3.28 -10.83
C VAL A 90 7.44 2.73 -11.49
N LYS A 91 6.37 3.53 -11.60
CA LYS A 91 5.15 3.16 -12.34
C LYS A 91 5.44 2.87 -13.81
N GLN A 92 6.26 3.68 -14.47
CA GLN A 92 6.68 3.42 -15.86
C GLN A 92 7.51 2.15 -16.00
N ARG A 93 8.46 1.89 -15.09
CA ARG A 93 9.28 0.67 -15.16
C ARG A 93 8.45 -0.58 -14.90
N VAL A 94 7.58 -0.58 -13.90
CA VAL A 94 6.70 -1.73 -13.58
C VAL A 94 5.61 -1.93 -14.65
N GLY A 95 5.09 -0.85 -15.25
CA GLY A 95 4.16 -0.92 -16.39
C GLY A 95 4.84 -1.35 -17.70
N ALA A 96 6.08 -0.95 -17.93
CA ALA A 96 6.87 -1.35 -19.10
C ALA A 96 7.22 -2.84 -19.08
N THR A 97 7.44 -3.44 -17.91
CA THR A 97 7.65 -4.90 -17.81
C THR A 97 6.41 -5.68 -18.26
N TRP A 98 5.19 -5.20 -17.99
CA TRP A 98 3.96 -5.82 -18.48
C TRP A 98 3.80 -5.73 -20.02
N SER A 99 4.24 -4.63 -20.63
CA SER A 99 4.21 -4.46 -22.09
C SER A 99 5.21 -5.37 -22.81
N MET A 100 6.36 -5.68 -22.21
CA MET A 100 7.36 -6.58 -22.80
C MET A 100 6.89 -8.04 -22.86
N TYR A 101 6.12 -8.52 -21.87
CA TYR A 101 5.52 -9.85 -21.92
C TYR A 101 4.34 -9.97 -22.89
N PHE A 102 3.57 -8.89 -23.09
CA PHE A 102 2.43 -8.90 -24.02
C PHE A 102 2.84 -8.79 -25.50
N THR A 103 4.04 -8.27 -25.77
CA THR A 103 4.56 -8.17 -27.15
C THR A 103 5.39 -9.39 -27.55
N SER A 104 5.89 -10.19 -26.60
CA SER A 104 6.70 -11.40 -26.90
C SER A 104 5.88 -12.64 -27.25
N THR A 105 4.56 -12.65 -27.04
CA THR A 105 3.67 -13.75 -27.44
C THR A 105 2.93 -13.51 -28.75
N MET A 106 3.15 -12.36 -29.42
CA MET A 106 2.53 -12.02 -30.70
C MET A 106 3.58 -11.84 -31.80
N THR A 107 4.64 -12.67 -31.83
CA THR A 107 5.47 -12.86 -33.03
C THR A 107 6.17 -14.23 -33.00
N ILE A 108 5.43 -15.34 -32.88
CA ILE A 108 5.89 -16.63 -33.44
C ILE A 108 4.67 -17.39 -33.97
N ARG A 109 4.55 -17.35 -35.31
CA ARG A 109 3.74 -18.19 -36.23
C ARG A 109 2.23 -18.01 -36.25
#